data_AF-A0A942KZT0-F1
#
_entry.id   AF-A0A942KZT0-F1
#
_cell.length_a   1.000
_cell.length_b   1.000
_cell.length_c   1.000
_cell.angle_alpha   90.00
_cell.angle_beta   90.00
_cell.angle_gamma   90.00
#
_symmetry.space_group_name_H-M   'P 1'
#
loop_
_entity.id
_entity.type
_entity.pdbx_description
1 polymer ?
#
loop_
_entity_poly.entity_id
_entity_poly.type
_entity_poly.pdbx_seq_one_letter_code
_entity_poly.pdbx_strand_id
1 'polypeptide(L)' 'KGCLSRQTALAMTHQLMLSAKKKWRKLDGQNRLPEIIDGVEFRDGIKHEVKAA' A
#
# COMPACT_ATOMS: atom_id res chain seq x y z
N LYS A 1 -20.75 27.63 8.82
CA LYS A 1 -19.66 26.82 9.42
C LYS A 1 -19.88 25.38 8.95
N GLY A 2 -18.79 24.73 8.51
CA GLY A 2 -18.74 23.67 7.48
C GLY A 2 -19.76 22.54 7.54
N CYS A 3 -20.26 22.16 6.38
CA CYS A 3 -21.26 21.12 6.10
C CYS A 3 -20.84 19.67 6.44
N LEU A 4 -19.68 19.47 7.08
CA LEU A 4 -19.17 18.14 7.39
C LEU A 4 -18.44 18.08 8.73
N SER A 5 -18.85 17.13 9.56
CA SER A 5 -18.11 16.75 10.75
C SER A 5 -16.86 15.95 10.37
N ARG A 6 -15.83 15.99 11.23
CA ARG A 6 -14.61 15.19 11.06
C ARG A 6 -14.90 13.70 10.93
N GLN A 7 -15.87 13.20 11.70
CA GLN A 7 -16.25 11.79 11.68
C GLN A 7 -16.90 11.41 10.34
N THR A 8 -17.76 12.27 9.81
CA THR A 8 -18.38 12.07 8.49
C THR A 8 -17.32 12.09 7.39
N ALA A 9 -16.37 13.02 7.45
CA ALA A 9 -15.28 13.09 6.47
C ALA A 9 -14.44 11.80 6.47
N LEU A 10 -14.05 11.30 7.66
CA LEU A 10 -13.32 10.04 7.81
C LEU A 10 -14.07 8.84 7.24
N ALA A 11 -15.37 8.73 7.54
CA ALA A 11 -16.22 7.66 7.02
C ALA A 11 -16.32 7.70 5.48
N MET A 12 -16.47 8.89 4.90
CA MET A 12 -16.50 9.05 3.45
C MET A 12 -15.16 8.70 2.79
N THR A 13 -14.03 9.14 3.35
CA THR A 13 -12.71 8.78 2.83
C THR A 13 -12.49 7.27 2.91
N HIS A 14 -12.88 6.63 4.01
CA HIS A 14 -12.79 5.17 4.14
C HIS A 14 -13.61 4.46 3.06
N GLN A 15 -14.86 4.87 2.83
CA GLN A 15 -15.72 4.28 1.81
C GLN A 15 -15.18 4.52 0.39
N LEU A 16 -14.58 5.68 0.14
CA LEU A 16 -13.93 6.00 -1.12
C LEU A 16 -12.73 5.07 -1.38
N MET A 17 -11.88 4.87 -0.37
CA MET A 17 -10.73 3.95 -0.45
C MET A 17 -11.17 2.50 -0.67
N LEU A 18 -12.22 2.03 0.02
CA LEU A 18 -12.77 0.69 -0.19
C LEU A 18 -13.37 0.51 -1.60
N SER A 19 -14.02 1.54 -2.13
CA SER A 19 -14.57 1.52 -3.49
C SER A 19 -13.47 1.49 -4.55
N ALA A 20 -12.38 2.24 -4.33
CA ALA A 20 -11.21 2.23 -5.20
C ALA A 20 -10.46 0.89 -5.16
N LYS A 21 -10.31 0.29 -3.97
CA LYS A 21 -9.62 -1.00 -3.76
C LYS A 21 -10.11 -2.10 -4.70
N LYS A 22 -11.41 -2.14 -5.02
CA LYS A 22 -12.00 -3.14 -5.92
C LYS A 22 -11.43 -3.10 -7.34
N LYS A 23 -10.89 -1.94 -7.76
CA LYS A 23 -10.31 -1.74 -9.10
C LYS A 23 -8.79 -1.87 -9.13
N TRP A 24 -8.12 -2.04 -7.98
CA TRP A 24 -6.67 -2.16 -7.95
C TRP A 24 -6.22 -3.52 -8.49
N ARG A 25 -5.17 -3.51 -9.32
CA ARG A 25 -4.50 -4.74 -9.74
C ARG A 25 -3.81 -5.35 -8.51
N LYS A 26 -3.97 -6.67 -8.33
CA LYS A 26 -3.18 -7.40 -7.33
C LYS A 26 -1.69 -7.28 -7.65
N LEU A 27 -0.86 -7.21 -6.61
CA LEU A 27 0.58 -7.23 -6.78
C LEU A 27 1.02 -8.63 -7.21
N ASP A 28 1.80 -8.71 -8.29
CA ASP A 28 2.50 -9.92 -8.66
C ASP A 28 3.61 -10.20 -7.63
N GLY A 29 3.69 -11.42 -7.11
CA GLY A 29 4.69 -11.77 -6.09
C GLY A 29 4.37 -11.28 -4.67
N GLN A 30 3.08 -11.29 -4.27
CA GLN A 30 2.63 -11.00 -2.89
C GLN A 30 3.42 -11.68 -1.77
N ASN A 31 4.03 -12.84 -2.03
CA ASN A 31 4.88 -13.55 -1.07
C ASN A 31 6.11 -12.73 -0.63
N ARG A 32 6.54 -11.76 -1.44
CA ARG A 32 7.69 -10.88 -1.16
C ARG A 32 7.29 -9.57 -0.49
N LEU A 33 5.99 -9.33 -0.30
CA LEU A 33 5.48 -8.12 0.36
C LEU A 33 6.06 -7.94 1.78
N PRO A 34 6.23 -8.99 2.61
CA PRO A 34 6.89 -8.84 3.90
C PRO A 34 8.32 -8.31 3.79
N GLU A 35 9.08 -8.76 2.78
CA GLU A 35 10.46 -8.32 2.55
C GLU A 35 10.50 -6.84 2.15
N ILE A 36 9.54 -6.39 1.33
CA ILE A 36 9.42 -4.96 0.95
C ILE A 36 9.08 -4.11 2.17
N ILE A 37 8.20 -4.59 3.06
CA ILE A 37 7.83 -3.88 4.30
C ILE A 37 9.02 -3.80 5.26
N ASP A 38 9.87 -4.84 5.31
CA ASP A 38 11.11 -4.87 6.08
C ASP A 38 12.21 -3.95 5.50
N GLY A 39 11.98 -3.37 4.32
CA GLY A 39 12.89 -2.42 3.66
C GLY A 39 13.93 -3.09 2.77
N VAL A 40 13.76 -4.37 2.40
CA VAL A 40 14.64 -5.05 1.45
C VAL A 40 14.53 -4.36 0.09
N GLU A 41 15.68 -3.94 -0.45
CA GLU A 41 15.73 -3.33 -1.77
C GLU A 41 15.53 -4.37 -2.87
N PHE A 42 14.63 -4.08 -3.80
CA PHE A 42 14.45 -4.85 -5.03
C PHE A 42 14.86 -3.98 -6.21
N ARG A 43 15.80 -4.44 -7.03
CA ARG A 43 16.21 -3.78 -8.27
C ARG A 43 15.72 -4.62 -9.45
N ASP A 44 14.87 -4.02 -10.29
CA ASP A 44 14.23 -4.70 -11.43
C ASP A 44 13.54 -6.03 -11.07
N GLY A 45 12.96 -6.11 -9.86
CA GLY A 45 12.26 -7.29 -9.36
C GLY A 45 13.17 -8.38 -8.74
N ILE A 46 14.48 -8.16 -8.71
CA ILE A 46 15.46 -9.05 -8.08
C ILE A 46 15.83 -8.48 -6.71
N LYS A 47 15.79 -9.34 -5.69
CA LYS A 47 16.22 -8.97 -4.34
C LYS A 47 17.69 -8.55 -4.39
N HIS A 48 17.97 -7.33 -3.96
CA HIS A 48 19.33 -6.83 -3.85
C HIS A 48 19.87 -7.28 -2.49
N GLU A 49 20.52 -8.45 -2.47
CA GLU A 49 21.31 -8.83 -1.31
C GLU A 49 22.56 -7.96 -1.30
N VAL A 50 22.58 -6.94 -0.46
CA VAL A 50 23.83 -6.23 -0.13
C VAL A 50 24.69 -7.24 0.63
N LYS A 51 25.48 -8.05 -0.08
CA LYS A 51 26.56 -8.80 0.53
C LYS A 51 27.54 -7.78 1.10
N ALA A 52 27.59 -7.67 2.42
CA ALA A 52 28.69 -7.02 3.11
C ALA A 52 29.98 -7.72 2.66
N ALA A 53 30.86 -6.94 2.02
CA ALA A 53 32.22 -7.34 1.68
C ALA A 53 33.09 -7.43 2.94
#